data_AF-A0A2V9F3P4-F1
#
_entry.id   AF-A0A2V9F3P4-F1
#
_cell.length_a   1.000
_cell.length_b   1.000
_cell.length_c   1.000
_cell.angle_alpha   90.00
_cell.angle_beta   90.00
_cell.angle_gamma   90.00
#
_symmetry.space_group_name_H-M   'P 1'
#
loop_
_entity.id
_entity.type
_entity.pdbx_description
1 polymer ?
#
loop_
_entity_poly.entity_id
_entity_poly.type
_entity_poly.pdbx_seq_one_letter_code
_entity_poly.pdbx_strand_id
1 'polypeptide(L)'
;MDVSRFLRATGAVLVGVSASLSANAQVSRTPEPTTQEARSFTLTDLNDLIVTAGGKAETVEYQGRKAVRLTTQSDKDIFAFLKGVQIQDGTIESDIALKITTPPGVRMPGFVGIAFRARTDASHYDLFYLRPGNSRTEDQAMRNHSVQYVAAPGFDWYKLRREWPWIYESYADLQPEVWIRVKIEIHGRTAKLYVGGSENPSLIVNGLKGEDLQGGVALWGYPGEEAYFSNVKVIPARAEAVTNEGEASGTWEVKFASDYGRYEGSMNLHREGNAVRGIWSGAFGQEQPVSGTWRSGYVELTFSGTWPSEKPAPMTATLAGWIDGDSAKGRMKVEGRADGQWTAQRKK
;
A
#
# COMPACT_ATOMS: atom_id res chain seq x y z
N MET A 1 27.65 68.10 -70.52
CA MET A 1 28.33 66.81 -70.35
C MET A 1 28.11 66.45 -68.89
N ASP A 2 27.32 65.47 -68.48
CA ASP A 2 26.94 64.22 -69.12
C ASP A 2 25.64 63.69 -68.49
N VAL A 3 25.06 62.77 -69.22
CA VAL A 3 23.81 62.00 -69.19
C VAL A 3 23.40 61.40 -67.82
N SER A 4 22.14 61.69 -67.43
CA SER A 4 21.12 60.86 -66.76
C SER A 4 21.49 59.57 -65.99
N ARG A 5 20.84 59.31 -64.84
CA ARG A 5 19.69 58.37 -64.70
C ARG A 5 19.24 58.15 -63.22
N PHE A 6 17.93 58.32 -63.01
CA PHE A 6 16.95 57.67 -62.11
C PHE A 6 17.33 57.34 -60.64
N LEU A 7 16.73 57.95 -59.60
CA LEU A 7 15.34 57.96 -59.05
C LEU A 7 15.05 56.91 -57.94
N ARG A 8 14.47 57.45 -56.85
CA ARG A 8 13.65 56.87 -55.75
C ARG A 8 14.39 56.44 -54.48
N ALA A 9 14.25 57.16 -53.35
CA ALA A 9 13.09 57.28 -52.43
C ALA A 9 12.91 55.99 -51.62
N THR A 10 12.65 55.93 -50.31
CA THR A 10 12.24 56.86 -49.25
C THR A 10 12.37 56.05 -47.96
N GLY A 11 12.89 56.61 -46.86
CA GLY A 11 12.93 55.93 -45.55
C GLY A 11 12.25 56.78 -44.49
N ALA A 12 11.01 56.45 -44.16
CA ALA A 12 10.26 57.09 -43.08
C ALA A 12 10.70 56.50 -41.72
N VAL A 13 11.00 57.38 -40.76
CA VAL A 13 11.29 57.03 -39.37
C VAL A 13 9.99 57.00 -38.58
N LEU A 14 9.63 55.84 -38.04
CA LEU A 14 8.48 55.65 -37.15
C LEU A 14 8.99 55.43 -35.73
N VAL A 15 8.69 56.37 -34.84
CA VAL A 15 8.94 56.29 -33.40
C VAL A 15 7.82 55.48 -32.77
N GLY A 16 8.11 54.24 -32.38
CA GLY A 16 7.19 53.38 -31.63
C GLY A 16 7.36 53.58 -30.12
N VAL A 17 6.33 54.09 -29.46
CA VAL A 17 6.21 54.18 -28.00
C VAL A 17 5.95 52.77 -27.45
N SER A 18 6.86 52.24 -26.64
CA SER A 18 6.67 50.96 -25.95
C SER A 18 5.79 51.16 -24.71
N ALA A 19 4.56 50.63 -24.76
CA ALA A 19 3.71 50.48 -23.58
C ALA A 19 4.03 49.15 -22.90
N SER A 20 4.66 49.19 -21.73
CA SER A 20 4.91 48.03 -20.88
C SER A 20 3.64 47.66 -20.09
N LEU A 21 2.91 46.65 -20.57
CA LEU A 21 1.84 45.98 -19.83
C LEU A 21 2.47 45.10 -18.74
N SER A 22 2.31 45.51 -17.47
CA SER A 22 2.65 44.67 -16.32
C SER A 22 1.49 43.72 -16.06
N ALA A 23 1.64 42.45 -16.46
CA ALA A 23 0.69 41.41 -16.11
C ALA A 23 0.84 41.05 -14.63
N ASN A 24 -0.17 41.37 -13.82
CA ASN A 24 -0.29 40.82 -12.47
C ASN A 24 -0.50 39.31 -12.57
N ALA A 25 0.57 38.54 -12.42
CA ALA A 25 0.49 37.12 -12.18
C ALA A 25 -0.13 36.91 -10.80
N GLN A 26 -1.45 36.72 -10.73
CA GLN A 26 -2.08 36.05 -9.60
C GLN A 26 -1.52 34.64 -9.56
N VAL A 27 -0.54 34.43 -8.69
CA VAL A 27 -0.11 33.11 -8.27
C VAL A 27 -1.34 32.44 -7.65
N SER A 28 -2.01 31.58 -8.41
CA SER A 28 -2.95 30.61 -7.87
C SER A 28 -2.18 29.75 -6.88
N ARG A 29 -2.25 30.11 -5.60
CA ARG A 29 -1.76 29.25 -4.53
C ARG A 29 -2.61 27.99 -4.61
N THR A 30 -1.98 26.87 -4.97
CA THR A 30 -2.54 25.54 -4.75
C THR A 30 -3.02 25.50 -3.29
N PRO A 31 -4.27 25.11 -3.00
CA PRO A 31 -4.72 25.02 -1.62
C PRO A 31 -3.77 24.10 -0.86
N GLU A 32 -3.25 24.57 0.27
CA GLU A 32 -2.52 23.71 1.19
C GLU A 32 -3.42 22.52 1.53
N PRO A 33 -2.93 21.26 1.48
CA PRO A 33 -3.73 20.12 1.90
C PRO A 33 -4.05 20.30 3.38
N THR A 34 -5.30 20.65 3.67
CA THR A 34 -5.84 20.75 5.02
C THR A 34 -5.62 19.42 5.72
N THR A 35 -4.81 19.43 6.79
CA THR A 35 -4.72 18.29 7.70
C THR A 35 -6.11 18.13 8.32
N GLN A 36 -6.83 17.08 7.92
CA GLN A 36 -8.17 16.82 8.44
C GLN A 36 -8.08 16.57 9.95
N GLU A 37 -9.02 17.15 10.72
CA GLU A 37 -9.00 17.04 12.19
C GLU A 37 -9.15 15.58 12.65
N ALA A 38 -8.56 15.28 13.81
CA ALA A 38 -8.71 13.98 14.45
C ALA A 38 -10.19 13.69 14.76
N ARG A 39 -10.65 12.49 14.45
CA ARG A 39 -12.02 12.02 14.71
C ARG A 39 -12.02 10.84 15.65
N SER A 40 -12.92 10.86 16.62
CA SER A 40 -13.09 9.78 17.59
C SER A 40 -14.51 9.25 17.52
N PHE A 41 -14.64 7.93 17.49
CA PHE A 41 -15.88 7.19 17.44
C PHE A 41 -15.92 6.28 18.66
N THR A 42 -16.75 6.62 19.64
CA THR A 42 -16.92 5.81 20.86
C THR A 42 -17.63 4.48 20.57
N LEU A 43 -18.34 4.39 19.44
CA LEU A 43 -19.14 3.23 19.03
C LEU A 43 -20.23 2.85 20.05
N THR A 44 -20.87 3.86 20.64
CA THR A 44 -22.03 3.69 21.53
C THR A 44 -23.38 3.63 20.79
N ASP A 45 -23.38 4.01 19.52
CA ASP A 45 -24.49 3.89 18.57
C ASP A 45 -23.95 3.57 17.17
N LEU A 46 -24.84 3.44 16.19
CA LEU A 46 -24.51 3.06 14.82
C LEU A 46 -24.54 4.25 13.84
N ASN A 47 -24.77 5.47 14.33
CA ASN A 47 -25.03 6.64 13.48
C ASN A 47 -23.83 6.98 12.59
N ASP A 48 -22.62 6.69 13.05
CA ASP A 48 -21.38 6.94 12.32
C ASP A 48 -20.92 5.76 11.45
N LEU A 49 -21.75 4.72 11.29
CA LEU A 49 -21.39 3.52 10.55
C LEU A 49 -22.23 3.33 9.28
N ILE A 50 -21.57 2.90 8.20
CA ILE A 50 -22.21 2.36 6.99
C ILE A 50 -21.80 0.90 6.90
N VAL A 51 -22.77 0.00 7.10
CA VAL A 51 -22.54 -1.45 7.09
C VAL A 51 -22.82 -2.00 5.70
N THR A 52 -21.94 -2.86 5.19
CA THR A 52 -22.13 -3.53 3.90
C THR A 52 -23.33 -4.47 3.92
N ALA A 53 -23.95 -4.68 2.75
CA ALA A 53 -25.09 -5.56 2.60
C ALA A 53 -24.78 -7.00 3.06
N GLY A 54 -25.73 -7.65 3.72
CA GLY A 54 -25.57 -8.99 4.31
C GLY A 54 -24.87 -9.01 5.67
N GLY A 55 -24.36 -7.86 6.13
CA GLY A 55 -23.81 -7.67 7.45
C GLY A 55 -24.83 -7.11 8.45
N LYS A 56 -24.60 -7.37 9.74
CA LYS A 56 -25.35 -6.80 10.86
C LYS A 56 -24.38 -6.15 11.85
N ALA A 57 -24.65 -4.90 12.21
CA ALA A 57 -24.02 -4.21 13.32
C ALA A 57 -25.02 -3.99 14.45
N GLU A 58 -24.58 -4.18 15.69
CA GLU A 58 -25.40 -4.00 16.89
C GLU A 58 -24.59 -3.33 17.98
N THR A 59 -25.22 -2.43 18.73
CA THR A 59 -24.65 -1.92 19.96
C THR A 59 -24.80 -2.96 21.07
N VAL A 60 -23.71 -3.23 21.78
CA VAL A 60 -23.67 -4.22 22.86
C VAL A 60 -22.79 -3.71 24.00
N GLU A 61 -22.90 -4.37 25.14
CA GLU A 61 -21.86 -4.34 26.17
C GLU A 61 -21.11 -5.67 26.12
N TYR A 62 -19.79 -5.62 25.88
CA TYR A 62 -18.94 -6.80 25.82
C TYR A 62 -17.78 -6.64 26.80
N GLN A 63 -17.71 -7.53 27.79
CA GLN A 63 -16.70 -7.52 28.86
C GLN A 63 -16.58 -6.16 29.55
N GLY A 64 -17.72 -5.56 29.90
CA GLY A 64 -17.80 -4.28 30.61
C GLY A 64 -17.49 -3.04 29.75
N ARG A 65 -17.42 -3.18 28.41
CA ARG A 65 -17.24 -2.05 27.49
C ARG A 65 -18.41 -1.95 26.52
N LYS A 66 -18.89 -0.72 26.30
CA LYS A 66 -19.78 -0.42 25.17
C LYS A 66 -19.03 -0.62 23.86
N ALA A 67 -19.65 -1.33 22.94
CA ALA A 67 -19.03 -1.72 21.69
C ALA A 67 -20.07 -1.84 20.57
N VAL A 68 -19.57 -1.86 19.35
CA VAL A 68 -20.31 -2.38 18.20
C VAL A 68 -19.87 -3.81 17.95
N ARG A 69 -20.85 -4.71 17.86
CA ARG A 69 -20.69 -6.09 17.41
C ARG A 69 -21.04 -6.19 15.95
N LEU A 70 -20.14 -6.76 15.16
CA LEU A 70 -20.35 -7.15 13.77
C LEU A 70 -20.58 -8.66 13.68
N THR A 71 -21.61 -9.05 12.93
CA THR A 71 -21.93 -10.44 12.59
C THR A 71 -22.47 -10.51 11.17
N THR A 72 -22.32 -11.66 10.52
CA THR A 72 -22.94 -11.92 9.22
C THR A 72 -23.48 -13.35 9.17
N GLN A 73 -24.58 -13.53 8.45
CA GLN A 73 -25.10 -14.86 8.08
C GLN A 73 -24.79 -15.23 6.63
N SER A 74 -24.09 -14.35 5.91
CA SER A 74 -23.58 -14.66 4.57
C SER A 74 -22.24 -15.40 4.67
N ASP A 75 -21.78 -15.92 3.53
CA ASP A 75 -20.44 -16.47 3.34
C ASP A 75 -19.38 -15.38 3.06
N LYS A 76 -19.78 -14.09 3.11
CA LYS A 76 -18.92 -12.94 2.82
C LYS A 76 -18.54 -12.19 4.09
N ASP A 77 -17.38 -11.57 4.05
CA ASP A 77 -16.91 -10.61 5.04
C ASP A 77 -17.91 -9.46 5.26
N ILE A 78 -17.87 -8.87 6.46
CA ILE A 78 -18.62 -7.67 6.80
C ILE A 78 -17.67 -6.49 7.00
N PHE A 79 -18.05 -5.34 6.43
CA PHE A 79 -17.39 -4.07 6.66
C PHE A 79 -18.38 -3.08 7.29
N ALA A 80 -17.93 -2.34 8.30
CA ALA A 80 -18.62 -1.17 8.83
C ALA A 80 -17.73 0.06 8.64
N PHE A 81 -18.01 0.85 7.60
CA PHE A 81 -17.27 2.06 7.25
C PHE A 81 -17.59 3.20 8.21
N LEU A 82 -16.55 3.92 8.64
CA LEU A 82 -16.69 5.15 9.42
C LEU A 82 -17.15 6.29 8.50
N LYS A 83 -18.31 6.88 8.80
CA LYS A 83 -18.91 7.94 7.99
C LYS A 83 -18.02 9.17 7.90
N GLY A 84 -17.87 9.68 6.67
CA GLY A 84 -17.15 10.91 6.38
C GLY A 84 -15.64 10.85 6.63
N VAL A 85 -15.06 9.68 6.94
CA VAL A 85 -13.61 9.50 7.11
C VAL A 85 -13.00 9.17 5.76
N GLN A 86 -11.92 9.87 5.42
CA GLN A 86 -11.04 9.55 4.28
C GLN A 86 -9.60 9.80 4.72
N ILE A 87 -8.71 8.84 4.48
CA ILE A 87 -7.31 8.94 4.91
C ILE A 87 -6.39 8.41 3.82
N GLN A 88 -5.33 9.17 3.57
CA GLN A 88 -4.14 8.65 2.89
C GLN A 88 -3.12 8.24 3.94
N ASP A 89 -2.63 9.20 4.71
CA ASP A 89 -1.62 9.00 5.76
C ASP A 89 -2.14 9.45 7.12
N GLY A 90 -1.60 8.86 8.18
CA GLY A 90 -1.97 9.16 9.55
C GLY A 90 -2.05 7.92 10.43
N THR A 91 -2.83 8.00 11.49
CA THR A 91 -2.94 6.95 12.51
C THR A 91 -4.39 6.52 12.69
N ILE A 92 -4.61 5.21 12.79
CA ILE A 92 -5.88 4.60 13.15
C ILE A 92 -5.68 3.79 14.43
N GLU A 93 -6.48 4.04 15.46
CA GLU A 93 -6.47 3.27 16.72
C GLU A 93 -7.85 2.67 16.96
N SER A 94 -7.89 1.48 17.57
CA SER A 94 -9.14 0.85 18.02
C SER A 94 -8.84 -0.15 19.14
N ASP A 95 -9.83 -0.38 20.00
CA ASP A 95 -9.91 -1.62 20.78
C ASP A 95 -10.73 -2.64 19.98
N ILE A 96 -10.22 -3.86 19.84
CA ILE A 96 -10.89 -4.96 19.14
C ILE A 96 -10.94 -6.22 20.00
N ALA A 97 -12.01 -6.99 19.90
CA ALA A 97 -12.12 -8.31 20.49
C ALA A 97 -12.85 -9.25 19.53
N LEU A 98 -12.66 -10.55 19.70
CA LEU A 98 -13.22 -11.55 18.81
C LEU A 98 -13.70 -12.77 19.58
N LYS A 99 -14.95 -13.17 19.34
CA LYS A 99 -15.49 -14.44 19.82
C LYS A 99 -15.78 -15.36 18.62
N ILE A 100 -15.15 -16.52 18.60
CA ILE A 100 -15.38 -17.53 17.56
C ILE A 100 -16.67 -18.27 17.90
N THR A 101 -17.63 -18.33 16.97
CA THR A 101 -18.94 -18.99 17.17
C THR A 101 -19.12 -20.22 16.28
N THR A 102 -18.11 -20.53 15.46
CA THR A 102 -18.07 -21.73 14.63
C THR A 102 -18.15 -22.99 15.50
N PRO A 103 -18.92 -24.03 15.11
CA PRO A 103 -19.06 -25.25 15.90
C PRO A 103 -17.72 -25.96 16.17
N PRO A 104 -17.62 -26.70 17.29
CA PRO A 104 -16.47 -27.55 17.57
C PRO A 104 -16.12 -28.49 16.41
N GLY A 105 -14.83 -28.72 16.18
CA GLY A 105 -14.34 -29.60 15.11
C GLY A 105 -14.11 -28.92 13.76
N VAL A 106 -14.60 -27.69 13.57
CA VAL A 106 -14.25 -26.86 12.42
C VAL A 106 -13.14 -25.91 12.81
N ARG A 107 -12.00 -25.96 12.09
CA ARG A 107 -10.86 -25.08 12.38
C ARG A 107 -11.15 -23.66 11.91
N MET A 108 -11.39 -22.76 12.87
CA MET A 108 -11.52 -21.33 12.64
C MET A 108 -10.57 -20.57 13.59
N PRO A 109 -9.49 -19.93 13.10
CA PRO A 109 -8.56 -19.19 13.96
C PRO A 109 -9.10 -17.80 14.36
N GLY A 110 -10.26 -17.43 13.84
CA GLY A 110 -10.87 -16.12 14.03
C GLY A 110 -10.24 -15.04 13.16
N PHE A 111 -10.98 -14.01 12.76
CA PHE A 111 -10.57 -13.03 11.76
C PHE A 111 -11.15 -11.63 12.04
N VAL A 112 -10.43 -10.80 12.79
CA VAL A 112 -10.86 -9.41 13.11
C VAL A 112 -9.82 -8.40 12.67
N GLY A 113 -10.23 -7.26 12.09
CA GLY A 113 -9.29 -6.31 11.53
C GLY A 113 -9.85 -4.93 11.21
N ILE A 114 -8.98 -4.12 10.62
CA ILE A 114 -9.29 -2.76 10.16
C ILE A 114 -8.82 -2.61 8.72
N ALA A 115 -9.77 -2.33 7.84
CA ALA A 115 -9.50 -1.94 6.47
C ALA A 115 -9.27 -0.42 6.40
N PHE A 116 -8.34 0.01 5.57
CA PHE A 116 -8.00 1.40 5.34
C PHE A 116 -7.72 1.66 3.86
N ARG A 117 -7.77 2.94 3.47
CA ARG A 117 -7.79 3.35 2.05
C ARG A 117 -8.86 2.60 1.25
N ALA A 118 -9.96 2.27 1.91
CA ALA A 118 -10.97 1.37 1.38
C ALA A 118 -12.01 2.15 0.57
N ARG A 119 -12.36 1.65 -0.62
CA ARG A 119 -13.57 2.11 -1.33
C ARG A 119 -14.81 1.69 -0.54
N THR A 120 -15.86 2.51 -0.56
CA THR A 120 -17.08 2.29 0.26
C THR A 120 -17.87 1.03 -0.10
N ASP A 121 -17.61 0.46 -1.28
CA ASP A 121 -18.18 -0.82 -1.73
C ASP A 121 -17.32 -2.04 -1.35
N ALA A 122 -16.23 -1.82 -0.61
CA ALA A 122 -15.23 -2.82 -0.23
C ALA A 122 -14.60 -3.57 -1.41
N SER A 123 -14.61 -2.99 -2.62
CA SER A 123 -13.96 -3.60 -3.80
C SER A 123 -12.43 -3.50 -3.74
N HIS A 124 -11.91 -2.45 -3.10
CA HIS A 124 -10.49 -2.15 -2.97
C HIS A 124 -10.18 -1.68 -1.56
N TYR A 125 -9.13 -2.21 -0.95
CA TYR A 125 -8.68 -1.83 0.38
C TYR A 125 -7.31 -2.43 0.70
N ASP A 126 -6.61 -1.80 1.64
CA ASP A 126 -5.58 -2.44 2.45
C ASP A 126 -6.21 -2.92 3.77
N LEU A 127 -5.79 -4.07 4.30
CA LEU A 127 -6.34 -4.65 5.52
C LEU A 127 -5.24 -5.25 6.39
N PHE A 128 -5.19 -4.82 7.65
CA PHE A 128 -4.55 -5.58 8.71
C PHE A 128 -5.62 -6.34 9.50
N TYR A 129 -5.40 -7.64 9.70
CA TYR A 129 -6.26 -8.45 10.55
C TYR A 129 -5.48 -9.39 11.46
N LEU A 130 -6.14 -9.79 12.54
CA LEU A 130 -5.64 -10.68 13.57
C LEU A 130 -6.35 -12.02 13.52
N ARG A 131 -5.62 -13.07 13.89
CA ARG A 131 -6.08 -14.45 14.05
C ARG A 131 -5.78 -14.94 15.47
N PRO A 132 -6.57 -14.55 16.49
CA PRO A 132 -6.27 -14.86 17.88
C PRO A 132 -6.11 -16.36 18.17
N GLY A 133 -6.90 -17.21 17.50
CA GLY A 133 -6.84 -18.67 17.64
C GLY A 133 -5.56 -19.31 17.11
N ASN A 134 -4.73 -18.59 16.34
CA ASN A 134 -3.42 -19.09 15.89
C ASN A 134 -2.30 -18.85 16.91
N SER A 135 -2.39 -17.80 17.74
CA SER A 135 -1.29 -17.29 18.56
C SER A 135 -0.68 -18.33 19.52
N ARG A 136 -1.55 -19.11 20.16
CA ARG A 136 -1.18 -20.07 21.23
C ARG A 136 -1.35 -21.53 20.80
N THR A 137 -1.29 -21.79 19.50
CA THR A 137 -1.25 -23.15 18.96
C THR A 137 0.12 -23.77 19.19
N GLU A 138 0.19 -25.10 19.27
CA GLU A 138 1.47 -25.83 19.36
C GLU A 138 2.25 -25.84 18.02
N ASP A 139 1.57 -25.54 16.90
CA ASP A 139 2.19 -25.47 15.58
C ASP A 139 2.88 -24.11 15.37
N GLN A 140 4.20 -24.11 15.28
CA GLN A 140 4.97 -22.87 15.13
C GLN A 140 4.67 -22.10 13.83
N ALA A 141 4.37 -22.79 12.73
CA ALA A 141 4.00 -22.13 11.49
C ALA A 141 2.66 -21.39 11.67
N MET A 142 1.69 -22.02 12.33
CA MET A 142 0.42 -21.37 12.66
C MET A 142 0.60 -20.14 13.55
N ARG A 143 1.47 -20.20 14.56
CA ARG A 143 1.75 -19.05 15.44
C ARG A 143 2.25 -17.83 14.66
N ASN A 144 3.08 -18.05 13.64
CA ASN A 144 3.56 -16.98 12.75
C ASN A 144 2.48 -16.40 11.81
N HIS A 145 1.26 -16.93 11.89
CA HIS A 145 0.08 -16.48 11.16
C HIS A 145 -0.95 -15.86 12.10
N SER A 146 -0.57 -15.24 13.23
CA SER A 146 -1.52 -14.58 14.14
C SER A 146 -1.80 -13.12 13.74
N VAL A 147 -0.92 -12.51 12.96
CA VAL A 147 -1.07 -11.18 12.35
C VAL A 147 -0.95 -11.31 10.82
N GLN A 148 -1.77 -10.57 10.07
CA GLN A 148 -1.72 -10.58 8.60
C GLN A 148 -1.97 -9.20 8.02
N TYR A 149 -1.26 -8.89 6.94
CA TYR A 149 -1.61 -7.87 5.96
C TYR A 149 -2.11 -8.50 4.66
N VAL A 150 -3.14 -7.92 4.04
CA VAL A 150 -3.61 -8.21 2.68
C VAL A 150 -4.03 -6.92 1.96
N ALA A 151 -4.17 -6.98 0.64
CA ALA A 151 -4.88 -5.95 -0.11
C ALA A 151 -5.81 -6.57 -1.15
N ALA A 152 -7.00 -6.01 -1.27
CA ALA A 152 -7.94 -6.34 -2.32
C ALA A 152 -7.90 -5.28 -3.43
N PRO A 153 -8.03 -5.68 -4.70
CA PRO A 153 -8.01 -7.06 -5.21
C PRO A 153 -6.59 -7.60 -5.41
N GLY A 154 -6.49 -8.93 -5.51
CA GLY A 154 -5.32 -9.61 -6.10
C GLY A 154 -4.11 -9.79 -5.18
N PHE A 155 -4.15 -9.37 -3.92
CA PHE A 155 -3.10 -9.60 -2.93
C PHE A 155 -3.68 -10.19 -1.63
N ASP A 156 -4.41 -11.29 -1.79
CA ASP A 156 -4.90 -12.09 -0.66
C ASP A 156 -3.76 -12.78 0.12
N TRP A 157 -4.12 -13.39 1.24
CA TRP A 157 -3.15 -14.06 2.12
C TRP A 157 -2.41 -15.20 1.40
N TYR A 158 -3.06 -15.89 0.45
CA TYR A 158 -2.50 -17.06 -0.20
C TYR A 158 -1.41 -16.63 -1.17
N LYS A 159 -1.70 -15.66 -2.04
CA LYS A 159 -0.71 -15.08 -2.94
C LYS A 159 0.48 -14.53 -2.15
N LEU A 160 0.21 -13.68 -1.15
CA LEU A 160 1.26 -13.03 -0.38
C LEU A 160 2.17 -14.04 0.36
N ARG A 161 1.60 -15.08 0.98
CA ARG A 161 2.41 -16.11 1.67
C ARG A 161 3.25 -16.94 0.70
N ARG A 162 2.70 -17.32 -0.45
CA ARG A 162 3.39 -18.17 -1.42
C ARG A 162 4.47 -17.43 -2.19
N GLU A 163 4.21 -16.18 -2.53
CA GLU A 163 5.16 -15.36 -3.30
C GLU A 163 6.18 -14.65 -2.42
N TRP A 164 5.79 -14.27 -1.19
CA TRP A 164 6.62 -13.50 -0.26
C TRP A 164 6.53 -14.09 1.16
N PRO A 165 7.05 -15.31 1.38
CA PRO A 165 6.93 -15.99 2.66
C PRO A 165 7.55 -15.15 3.78
N TRP A 166 6.88 -15.10 4.93
CA TRP A 166 7.31 -14.41 6.16
C TRP A 166 7.31 -12.87 6.13
N ILE A 167 6.79 -12.24 5.07
CA ILE A 167 6.85 -10.78 4.88
C ILE A 167 5.59 -10.05 5.32
N TYR A 168 4.42 -10.61 4.99
CA TYR A 168 3.12 -9.96 5.20
C TYR A 168 2.33 -10.59 6.35
N GLU A 169 3.01 -11.35 7.19
CA GLU A 169 2.44 -12.05 8.34
C GLU A 169 3.48 -12.17 9.44
N SER A 170 3.02 -12.18 10.68
CA SER A 170 3.90 -12.27 11.84
C SER A 170 3.16 -12.86 13.06
N TYR A 171 3.91 -13.00 14.13
CA TYR A 171 3.41 -13.38 15.44
C TYR A 171 3.12 -12.15 16.32
N ALA A 172 2.03 -12.24 17.06
CA ALA A 172 1.71 -11.46 18.26
C ALA A 172 0.98 -12.38 19.24
N ASP A 173 1.19 -12.17 20.55
CA ASP A 173 0.45 -12.92 21.58
C ASP A 173 -0.99 -12.38 21.70
N LEU A 174 -1.94 -13.22 21.28
CA LEU A 174 -3.36 -12.93 21.22
C LEU A 174 -4.17 -14.03 21.91
N GLN A 175 -5.35 -13.65 22.38
CA GLN A 175 -6.37 -14.56 22.88
C GLN A 175 -7.73 -14.18 22.29
N PRO A 176 -8.57 -15.16 21.90
CA PRO A 176 -9.99 -14.91 21.70
C PRO A 176 -10.61 -14.33 22.97
N GLU A 177 -11.69 -13.57 22.80
CA GLU A 177 -12.48 -13.02 23.91
C GLU A 177 -11.64 -12.20 24.89
N VAL A 178 -10.70 -11.41 24.37
CA VAL A 178 -9.93 -10.42 25.14
C VAL A 178 -9.84 -9.15 24.31
N TRP A 179 -10.04 -8.00 24.96
CA TRP A 179 -9.81 -6.70 24.33
C TRP A 179 -8.33 -6.50 24.00
N ILE A 180 -8.05 -6.23 22.73
CA ILE A 180 -6.73 -5.97 22.18
C ILE A 180 -6.72 -4.56 21.60
N ARG A 181 -5.79 -3.72 22.06
CA ARG A 181 -5.58 -2.41 21.43
C ARG A 181 -4.76 -2.59 20.16
N VAL A 182 -5.22 -2.02 19.06
CA VAL A 182 -4.49 -1.94 17.79
C VAL A 182 -4.23 -0.49 17.43
N LYS A 183 -3.06 -0.23 16.83
CA LYS A 183 -2.70 1.04 16.21
C LYS A 183 -2.09 0.76 14.83
N ILE A 184 -2.57 1.44 13.81
CA ILE A 184 -2.02 1.40 12.45
C ILE A 184 -1.47 2.79 12.15
N GLU A 185 -0.18 2.86 11.80
CA GLU A 185 0.45 4.07 11.28
C GLU A 185 0.67 3.93 9.78
N ILE A 186 0.23 4.91 9.00
CA ILE A 186 0.28 4.91 7.54
C ILE A 186 1.09 6.12 7.09
N HIS A 187 2.10 5.89 6.24
CA HIS A 187 2.96 6.91 5.65
C HIS A 187 3.32 6.54 4.21
N GLY A 188 2.73 7.24 3.24
CA GLY A 188 2.87 6.99 1.82
C GLY A 188 2.54 5.55 1.45
N ARG A 189 3.55 4.75 1.09
CA ARG A 189 3.37 3.33 0.75
C ARG A 189 3.82 2.38 1.87
N THR A 190 3.95 2.88 3.09
CA THR A 190 4.36 2.09 4.26
C THR A 190 3.25 2.08 5.28
N ALA A 191 3.01 0.94 5.92
CA ALA A 191 2.18 0.88 7.11
C ALA A 191 2.79 0.00 8.19
N LYS A 192 2.52 0.36 9.44
CA LYS A 192 2.96 -0.37 10.63
C LYS A 192 1.76 -0.69 11.50
N LEU A 193 1.62 -1.95 11.89
CA LEU A 193 0.63 -2.39 12.88
C LEU A 193 1.32 -2.60 14.22
N TYR A 194 0.75 -2.02 15.27
CA TYR A 194 1.12 -2.22 16.66
C TYR A 194 -0.05 -2.91 17.37
N VAL A 195 0.26 -3.94 18.14
CA VAL A 195 -0.73 -4.79 18.83
C VAL A 195 -0.46 -4.77 20.33
N GLY A 196 -1.53 -4.74 21.13
CA GLY A 196 -1.44 -4.83 22.59
C GLY A 196 -0.80 -3.61 23.25
N GLY A 197 -0.75 -2.46 22.57
CA GLY A 197 -0.09 -1.25 23.07
C GLY A 197 1.45 -1.31 23.05
N SER A 198 2.03 -2.26 22.31
CA SER A 198 3.49 -2.34 22.10
C SER A 198 4.06 -1.06 21.50
N GLU A 199 5.24 -0.64 21.97
CA GLU A 199 6.02 0.45 21.36
C GLU A 199 6.66 0.04 20.03
N ASN A 200 6.88 -1.27 19.83
CA ASN A 200 7.42 -1.84 18.59
C ASN A 200 6.29 -2.40 17.72
N PRO A 201 6.35 -2.21 16.39
CA PRO A 201 5.34 -2.74 15.49
C PRO A 201 5.41 -4.28 15.43
N SER A 202 4.25 -4.93 15.47
CA SER A 202 4.12 -6.37 15.27
C SER A 202 4.27 -6.75 13.79
N LEU A 203 3.91 -5.85 12.86
CA LEU A 203 4.09 -6.05 11.43
C LEU A 203 4.41 -4.70 10.75
N ILE A 204 5.42 -4.72 9.87
CA ILE A 204 5.81 -3.57 9.05
C ILE A 204 5.65 -3.97 7.58
N VAL A 205 4.85 -3.21 6.84
CA VAL A 205 4.63 -3.42 5.42
C VAL A 205 5.28 -2.28 4.67
N ASN A 206 6.36 -2.57 3.95
CA ASN A 206 6.99 -1.64 3.01
C ASN A 206 6.45 -1.93 1.60
N GLY A 207 5.82 -0.95 0.98
CA GLY A 207 5.20 -1.10 -0.33
C GLY A 207 3.83 -1.78 -0.24
N LEU A 208 2.87 -1.09 0.41
CA LEU A 208 1.43 -1.39 0.37
C LEU A 208 0.98 -1.73 -1.06
N LYS A 209 0.05 -2.67 -1.19
CA LYS A 209 -0.38 -3.28 -2.44
C LYS A 209 -1.69 -2.71 -2.98
N GLY A 210 -2.45 -2.01 -2.13
CA GLY A 210 -3.61 -1.24 -2.55
C GLY A 210 -3.25 -0.22 -3.63
N GLU A 211 -4.10 -0.10 -4.64
CA GLU A 211 -3.94 0.92 -5.67
C GLU A 211 -4.48 2.27 -5.21
N ASP A 212 -5.47 2.32 -4.33
CA ASP A 212 -5.99 3.59 -3.83
C ASP A 212 -5.04 4.18 -2.78
N LEU A 213 -4.54 5.40 -3.03
CA LEU A 213 -3.70 6.12 -2.08
C LEU A 213 -4.52 6.74 -0.94
N GLN A 214 -5.81 6.96 -1.15
CA GLN A 214 -6.74 7.52 -0.17
C GLN A 214 -8.05 6.75 -0.21
N GLY A 215 -8.68 6.59 0.94
CA GLY A 215 -10.00 5.97 1.03
C GLY A 215 -10.54 5.97 2.45
N GLY A 216 -11.66 5.28 2.65
CA GLY A 216 -12.30 5.13 3.95
C GLY A 216 -11.54 4.24 4.92
N VAL A 217 -11.99 4.26 6.16
CA VAL A 217 -11.61 3.31 7.22
C VAL A 217 -12.83 2.48 7.55
N ALA A 218 -12.66 1.16 7.66
CA ALA A 218 -13.74 0.25 8.00
C ALA A 218 -13.31 -0.78 9.05
N LEU A 219 -14.23 -1.07 9.97
CA LEU A 219 -14.15 -2.21 10.87
C LEU A 219 -14.48 -3.47 10.07
N TRP A 220 -13.69 -4.53 10.22
CA TRP A 220 -13.81 -5.74 9.42
C TRP A 220 -13.97 -6.99 10.29
N GLY A 221 -14.95 -7.82 9.95
CA GLY A 221 -15.18 -9.13 10.56
C GLY A 221 -15.54 -10.19 9.54
N TYR A 222 -15.53 -11.45 9.98
CA TYR A 222 -15.70 -12.62 9.12
C TYR A 222 -16.94 -13.45 9.49
N PRO A 223 -17.44 -14.34 8.61
CA PRO A 223 -18.47 -15.30 8.97
C PRO A 223 -18.04 -16.28 10.08
N GLY A 224 -19.00 -16.73 10.89
CA GLY A 224 -18.77 -17.76 11.92
C GLY A 224 -18.12 -17.24 13.22
N GLU A 225 -18.26 -15.93 13.47
CA GLU A 225 -17.70 -15.24 14.63
C GLU A 225 -18.50 -13.97 14.99
N GLU A 226 -18.22 -13.42 16.17
CA GLU A 226 -18.66 -12.10 16.61
C GLU A 226 -17.42 -11.21 16.76
N ALA A 227 -17.30 -10.17 15.92
CA ALA A 227 -16.22 -9.19 15.99
C ALA A 227 -16.69 -7.95 16.74
N TYR A 228 -15.96 -7.51 17.75
CA TYR A 228 -16.32 -6.39 18.61
C TYR A 228 -15.31 -5.25 18.48
N PHE A 229 -15.82 -4.03 18.43
CA PHE A 229 -15.01 -2.82 18.27
C PHE A 229 -15.45 -1.76 19.27
N SER A 230 -14.48 -1.05 19.83
CA SER A 230 -14.70 0.10 20.72
C SER A 230 -13.59 1.14 20.51
N ASN A 231 -13.89 2.40 20.84
CA ASN A 231 -12.91 3.51 20.87
C ASN A 231 -12.06 3.64 19.60
N VAL A 232 -12.69 3.89 18.46
CA VAL A 232 -11.95 4.11 17.20
C VAL A 232 -11.50 5.56 17.13
N LYS A 233 -10.22 5.79 16.84
CA LYS A 233 -9.67 7.12 16.62
C LYS A 233 -8.91 7.17 15.31
N VAL A 234 -9.21 8.17 14.49
CA VAL A 234 -8.51 8.42 13.22
C VAL A 234 -7.87 9.79 13.31
N ILE A 235 -6.55 9.84 13.10
CA ILE A 235 -5.74 11.06 13.15
C ILE A 235 -5.07 11.21 11.79
N PRO A 236 -5.67 11.95 10.85
CA PRO A 236 -5.05 12.23 9.56
C PRO A 236 -3.73 12.97 9.73
N ALA A 237 -2.75 12.64 8.88
CA ALA A 237 -1.49 13.36 8.76
C ALA A 237 -1.37 14.01 7.38
N ARG A 238 -0.36 14.85 7.21
CA ARG A 238 0.00 15.38 5.89
C ARG A 238 0.38 14.21 4.99
N ALA A 239 -0.33 14.08 3.87
CA ALA A 239 -0.05 13.10 2.84
C ALA A 239 1.37 13.23 2.30
N GLU A 240 2.12 12.12 2.26
CA GLU A 240 3.33 11.97 1.47
C GLU A 240 3.00 12.14 -0.01
N ALA A 241 3.87 12.85 -0.75
CA ALA A 241 3.68 13.06 -2.17
C ALA A 241 4.07 11.80 -2.96
N VAL A 242 3.21 10.79 -2.93
CA VAL A 242 3.28 9.57 -3.73
C VAL A 242 2.23 9.61 -4.82
N THR A 243 2.52 9.01 -5.97
CA THR A 243 1.60 9.00 -7.12
C THR A 243 1.45 7.60 -7.65
N ASN A 244 0.27 7.26 -8.13
CA ASN A 244 0.10 6.11 -9.00
C ASN A 244 0.51 6.45 -10.42
N GLU A 245 0.45 5.46 -11.31
CA GLU A 245 0.66 5.61 -12.76
C GLU A 245 2.11 5.87 -13.20
N GLY A 246 3.10 5.56 -12.35
CA GLY A 246 4.51 5.66 -12.73
C GLY A 246 4.83 4.81 -13.97
N GLU A 247 5.38 5.45 -15.01
CA GLU A 247 5.71 4.80 -16.28
C GLU A 247 6.89 3.83 -16.10
N ALA A 248 6.69 2.55 -16.45
CA ALA A 248 7.75 1.55 -16.34
C ALA A 248 8.79 1.64 -17.46
N SER A 249 8.39 2.08 -18.66
CA SER A 249 9.28 2.16 -19.82
C SER A 249 10.43 3.11 -19.56
N GLY A 250 11.63 2.74 -20.00
CA GLY A 250 12.84 3.54 -19.88
C GLY A 250 14.03 2.77 -19.32
N THR A 251 15.15 3.47 -19.20
CA THR A 251 16.37 2.93 -18.60
C THR A 251 16.44 3.29 -17.14
N TRP A 252 16.69 2.29 -16.30
CA TRP A 252 16.73 2.39 -14.85
C TRP A 252 18.07 1.90 -14.33
N GLU A 253 18.71 2.68 -13.46
CA GLU A 253 19.82 2.23 -12.63
C GLU A 253 19.24 1.60 -11.37
N VAL A 254 19.58 0.35 -11.10
CA VAL A 254 18.93 -0.49 -10.08
C VAL A 254 19.95 -0.92 -9.04
N LYS A 255 19.55 -0.86 -7.77
CA LYS A 255 20.32 -1.33 -6.62
C LYS A 255 19.50 -2.31 -5.79
N PHE A 256 20.10 -3.43 -5.44
CA PHE A 256 19.57 -4.43 -4.52
C PHE A 256 20.30 -4.37 -3.19
N ALA A 257 19.55 -4.51 -2.10
CA ALA A 257 20.07 -4.72 -0.77
C ALA A 257 19.33 -5.91 -0.15
N SER A 258 20.01 -7.04 -0.04
CA SER A 258 19.49 -8.26 0.56
C SER A 258 20.24 -8.64 1.83
N ASP A 259 19.72 -9.65 2.51
CA ASP A 259 20.38 -10.38 3.60
C ASP A 259 21.76 -10.96 3.21
N TYR A 260 21.97 -11.25 1.93
CA TYR A 260 23.23 -11.77 1.42
C TYR A 260 24.22 -10.66 1.01
N GLY A 261 23.75 -9.52 0.51
CA GLY A 261 24.65 -8.47 0.06
C GLY A 261 23.99 -7.36 -0.76
N ARG A 262 24.83 -6.51 -1.34
CA ARG A 262 24.40 -5.42 -2.20
C ARG A 262 24.83 -5.69 -3.63
N TYR A 263 23.94 -5.40 -4.57
CA TYR A 263 24.14 -5.63 -5.98
C TYR A 263 23.63 -4.44 -6.78
N GLU A 264 24.23 -4.21 -7.94
CA GLU A 264 23.84 -3.13 -8.83
C GLU A 264 23.73 -3.63 -10.27
N GLY A 265 22.93 -2.93 -11.06
CA GLY A 265 22.72 -3.20 -12.47
C GLY A 265 21.84 -2.16 -13.11
N SER A 266 21.37 -2.47 -14.31
CA SER A 266 20.47 -1.62 -15.07
C SER A 266 19.36 -2.44 -15.72
N MET A 267 18.18 -1.82 -15.84
CA MET A 267 17.07 -2.36 -16.62
C MET A 267 16.72 -1.39 -17.75
N ASN A 268 16.62 -1.89 -18.97
CA ASN A 268 15.95 -1.19 -20.05
C ASN A 268 14.58 -1.84 -20.25
N LEU A 269 13.52 -1.15 -19.84
CA LEU A 269 12.15 -1.65 -19.83
C LEU A 269 11.31 -1.01 -20.92
N HIS A 270 10.34 -1.77 -21.42
CA HIS A 270 9.30 -1.36 -22.35
C HIS A 270 7.96 -1.89 -21.85
N ARG A 271 6.95 -1.02 -21.78
CA ARG A 271 5.61 -1.36 -21.31
C ARG A 271 4.61 -1.33 -22.45
N GLU A 272 3.81 -2.39 -22.55
CA GLU A 272 2.68 -2.51 -23.47
C GLU A 272 1.42 -2.88 -22.68
N GLY A 273 0.60 -1.87 -22.37
CA GLY A 273 -0.53 -2.04 -21.47
C GLY A 273 -0.07 -2.48 -20.08
N ASN A 274 -0.51 -3.67 -19.65
CA ASN A 274 -0.14 -4.27 -18.36
C ASN A 274 1.09 -5.18 -18.46
N ALA A 275 1.66 -5.41 -19.64
CA ALA A 275 2.86 -6.21 -19.81
C ALA A 275 4.10 -5.32 -19.77
N VAL A 276 5.15 -5.80 -19.09
CA VAL A 276 6.48 -5.18 -19.10
C VAL A 276 7.48 -6.20 -19.63
N ARG A 277 8.30 -5.79 -20.58
CA ARG A 277 9.44 -6.57 -21.09
C ARG A 277 10.69 -5.71 -21.05
N GLY A 278 11.84 -6.33 -21.07
CA GLY A 278 13.08 -5.56 -21.09
C GLY A 278 14.32 -6.42 -20.97
N ILE A 279 15.42 -5.76 -20.69
CA ILE A 279 16.72 -6.37 -20.50
C ILE A 279 17.32 -5.89 -19.19
N TRP A 280 17.81 -6.83 -18.40
CA TRP A 280 18.65 -6.61 -17.23
C TRP A 280 20.12 -6.82 -17.57
N SER A 281 20.98 -5.90 -17.14
CA SER A 281 22.43 -6.03 -17.24
C SER A 281 23.11 -5.55 -15.96
N GLY A 282 23.85 -6.44 -15.29
CA GLY A 282 24.55 -6.09 -14.06
C GLY A 282 24.96 -7.33 -13.26
N ALA A 283 24.80 -7.24 -11.93
CA ALA A 283 24.86 -8.42 -11.09
C ALA A 283 23.90 -9.50 -11.61
N PHE A 284 24.25 -10.77 -11.51
CA PHE A 284 23.47 -11.91 -12.01
C PHE A 284 23.51 -12.18 -13.52
N GLY A 285 24.18 -11.34 -14.31
CA GLY A 285 24.38 -11.60 -15.73
C GLY A 285 24.18 -10.35 -16.58
N GLN A 286 24.70 -10.43 -17.80
CA GLN A 286 24.51 -9.40 -18.83
C GLN A 286 23.38 -9.83 -19.76
N GLU A 287 22.62 -8.86 -20.26
CA GLU A 287 21.58 -9.06 -21.28
C GLU A 287 20.52 -10.11 -20.92
N GLN A 288 20.14 -10.20 -19.64
CA GLN A 288 19.13 -11.13 -19.17
C GLN A 288 17.72 -10.62 -19.51
N PRO A 289 16.87 -11.42 -20.18
CA PRO A 289 15.50 -11.02 -20.46
C PRO A 289 14.69 -10.77 -19.19
N VAL A 290 14.06 -9.61 -19.11
CA VAL A 290 13.10 -9.24 -18.07
C VAL A 290 11.70 -9.40 -18.62
N SER A 291 10.83 -9.99 -17.83
CA SER A 291 9.39 -10.07 -18.08
C SER A 291 8.61 -9.71 -16.82
N GLY A 292 7.42 -9.16 -16.97
CA GLY A 292 6.62 -8.81 -15.81
C GLY A 292 5.31 -8.14 -16.14
N THR A 293 4.67 -7.66 -15.08
CA THR A 293 3.39 -6.95 -15.15
C THR A 293 3.53 -5.54 -14.61
N TRP A 294 2.61 -4.69 -15.03
CA TRP A 294 2.41 -3.34 -14.51
C TRP A 294 0.92 -3.13 -14.21
N ARG A 295 0.62 -2.49 -13.09
CA ARG A 295 -0.73 -2.10 -12.68
C ARG A 295 -0.68 -0.79 -11.90
N SER A 296 -1.12 0.30 -12.53
CA SER A 296 -1.27 1.61 -11.88
C SER A 296 0.03 2.12 -11.24
N GLY A 297 1.19 1.79 -11.80
CA GLY A 297 2.52 2.12 -11.26
C GLY A 297 3.18 1.03 -10.43
N TYR A 298 2.46 -0.02 -10.03
CA TYR A 298 3.03 -1.21 -9.39
C TYR A 298 3.58 -2.17 -10.44
N VAL A 299 4.79 -2.70 -10.24
CA VAL A 299 5.42 -3.69 -11.12
C VAL A 299 5.71 -4.99 -10.38
N GLU A 300 5.59 -6.11 -11.10
CA GLU A 300 6.12 -7.42 -10.70
C GLU A 300 7.00 -7.92 -11.85
N LEU A 301 8.31 -7.81 -11.72
CA LEU A 301 9.32 -8.13 -12.74
C LEU A 301 10.08 -9.39 -12.34
N THR A 302 10.43 -10.22 -13.32
CA THR A 302 11.23 -11.43 -13.15
C THR A 302 12.26 -11.55 -14.25
N PHE A 303 13.45 -12.03 -13.89
CA PHE A 303 14.49 -12.44 -14.83
C PHE A 303 15.29 -13.63 -14.26
N SER A 304 15.83 -14.45 -15.16
CA SER A 304 16.79 -15.49 -14.81
C SER A 304 18.21 -14.97 -14.93
N GLY A 305 19.14 -15.63 -14.24
CA GLY A 305 20.56 -15.26 -14.28
C GLY A 305 21.44 -16.30 -13.62
N THR A 306 22.65 -15.88 -13.28
CA THR A 306 23.66 -16.70 -12.60
C THR A 306 24.06 -16.06 -11.29
N TRP A 307 23.96 -16.81 -10.19
CA TRP A 307 24.35 -16.35 -8.86
C TRP A 307 25.85 -16.00 -8.82
N PRO A 308 26.24 -14.79 -8.34
CA PRO A 308 27.60 -14.31 -8.41
C PRO A 308 28.35 -14.78 -7.15
N SER A 309 28.85 -16.01 -7.20
CA SER A 309 29.60 -16.64 -6.12
C SER A 309 30.74 -17.49 -6.68
N GLU A 310 31.61 -18.03 -5.82
CA GLU A 310 32.68 -18.96 -6.20
C GLU A 310 32.18 -20.21 -6.94
N LYS A 311 30.92 -20.61 -6.71
CA LYS A 311 30.23 -21.69 -7.43
C LYS A 311 29.00 -21.13 -8.13
N PRO A 312 29.17 -20.57 -9.35
CA PRO A 312 28.06 -20.01 -10.11
C PRO A 312 26.96 -21.03 -10.31
N ALA A 313 25.71 -20.61 -10.15
CA ALA A 313 24.55 -21.47 -10.28
C ALA A 313 23.36 -20.68 -10.84
N PRO A 314 22.45 -21.31 -11.60
CA PRO A 314 21.25 -20.64 -12.07
C PRO A 314 20.43 -20.06 -10.92
N MET A 315 19.76 -18.94 -11.21
CA MET A 315 18.86 -18.28 -10.28
C MET A 315 17.72 -17.58 -11.03
N THR A 316 16.65 -17.31 -10.29
CA THR A 316 15.52 -16.47 -10.72
C THR A 316 15.38 -15.34 -9.70
N ALA A 317 15.41 -14.10 -10.18
CA ALA A 317 15.15 -12.92 -9.37
C ALA A 317 13.74 -12.40 -9.65
N THR A 318 13.02 -12.03 -8.60
CA THR A 318 11.73 -11.34 -8.67
C THR A 318 11.84 -10.00 -7.97
N LEU A 319 11.37 -8.94 -8.62
CA LEU A 319 11.25 -7.60 -8.08
C LEU A 319 9.77 -7.23 -8.08
N ALA A 320 9.26 -6.77 -6.95
CA ALA A 320 7.92 -6.19 -6.89
C ALA A 320 7.95 -4.87 -6.15
N GLY A 321 7.31 -3.84 -6.70
CA GLY A 321 7.45 -2.50 -6.15
C GLY A 321 6.68 -1.44 -6.91
N TRP A 322 6.82 -0.19 -6.48
CA TRP A 322 6.14 0.95 -7.05
C TRP A 322 7.11 1.83 -7.82
N ILE A 323 6.60 2.42 -8.89
CA ILE A 323 7.24 3.47 -9.66
C ILE A 323 6.55 4.78 -9.30
N ASP A 324 7.34 5.72 -8.77
CA ASP A 324 6.92 7.06 -8.39
C ASP A 324 7.80 8.05 -9.18
N GLY A 325 7.33 8.45 -10.37
CA GLY A 325 8.04 9.34 -11.30
C GLY A 325 9.34 8.74 -11.86
N ASP A 326 10.46 9.36 -11.50
CA ASP A 326 11.82 8.94 -11.89
C ASP A 326 12.48 8.03 -10.85
N SER A 327 11.74 7.60 -9.83
CA SER A 327 12.20 6.67 -8.82
C SER A 327 11.32 5.43 -8.78
N ALA A 328 11.90 4.31 -8.40
CA ALA A 328 11.15 3.10 -8.11
C ALA A 328 11.77 2.37 -6.92
N LYS A 329 10.94 1.64 -6.16
CA LYS A 329 11.42 0.84 -5.03
C LYS A 329 10.44 -0.25 -4.65
N GLY A 330 10.96 -1.28 -4.00
CA GLY A 330 10.13 -2.32 -3.41
C GLY A 330 10.94 -3.51 -2.93
N ARG A 331 10.31 -4.68 -2.96
CA ARG A 331 10.85 -5.95 -2.49
C ARG A 331 11.49 -6.73 -3.61
N MET A 332 12.60 -7.38 -3.30
CA MET A 332 13.23 -8.31 -4.23
C MET A 332 13.53 -9.63 -3.52
N LYS A 333 13.53 -10.70 -4.29
CA LYS A 333 13.98 -12.03 -3.86
C LYS A 333 14.76 -12.70 -4.98
N VAL A 334 15.67 -13.57 -4.58
CA VAL A 334 16.28 -14.58 -5.44
C VAL A 334 15.88 -15.93 -4.89
N GLU A 335 15.19 -16.73 -5.70
CA GLU A 335 14.56 -17.97 -5.25
C GLU A 335 15.54 -18.88 -4.51
N GLY A 336 15.20 -19.23 -3.26
CA GLY A 336 15.98 -20.10 -2.40
C GLY A 336 17.35 -19.55 -1.97
N ARG A 337 17.64 -18.26 -2.20
CA ARG A 337 18.98 -17.69 -1.95
C ARG A 337 18.99 -16.42 -1.12
N ALA A 338 18.21 -15.42 -1.49
CA ALA A 338 18.29 -14.10 -0.89
C ALA A 338 16.96 -13.38 -0.92
N ASP A 339 16.76 -12.51 0.06
CA ASP A 339 15.57 -11.70 0.18
C ASP A 339 15.96 -10.27 0.61
N GLY A 340 15.29 -9.27 0.05
CA GLY A 340 15.73 -7.90 0.23
C GLY A 340 14.81 -6.83 -0.33
N GLN A 341 15.39 -5.64 -0.50
CA GLN A 341 14.76 -4.50 -1.13
C GLN A 341 15.51 -4.16 -2.41
N TRP A 342 14.81 -3.50 -3.32
CA TRP A 342 15.40 -2.85 -4.47
C TRP A 342 14.99 -1.38 -4.52
N THR A 343 15.86 -0.58 -5.12
CA THR A 343 15.60 0.80 -5.51
C THR A 343 16.07 1.00 -6.93
N ALA A 344 15.47 1.93 -7.64
CA ALA A 344 15.92 2.33 -8.96
C ALA A 344 15.73 3.82 -9.19
N GLN A 345 16.57 4.38 -10.07
CA GLN A 345 16.49 5.74 -10.57
C GLN A 345 16.46 5.72 -12.09
N ARG A 346 15.57 6.52 -12.68
CA ARG A 346 15.49 6.65 -14.13
C ARG A 346 16.70 7.40 -14.64
N LYS A 347 17.35 6.85 -15.67
CA LYS A 347 18.40 7.54 -16.40
C LYS A 347 17.75 8.62 -17.27
N LYS A 348 18.20 9.87 -17.10
CA LYS A 348 17.73 11.03 -17.87
C LYS A 348 18.23 11.00 -19.31
#